data_AF-A0A519HAW2-F1
#
_entry.id   AF-A0A519HAW2-F1
#
_cell.length_a   1.000
_cell.length_b   1.000
_cell.length_c   1.000
_cell.angle_alpha   90.00
_cell.angle_beta   90.00
_cell.angle_gamma   90.00
#
_symmetry.space_group_name_H-M   'P 1'
#
loop_
_entity.id
_entity.type
_entity.pdbx_description
1 polymer ?
#
loop_
_entity_poly.entity_id
_entity_poly.type
_entity_poly.pdbx_seq_one_letter_code
_entity_poly.pdbx_strand_id
1 'polypeptide(L)'
;LLMLTNIRGVLDKNGELLTELTPRRIDELVEDGTISGGMIPKIAGAIDAAKSGVNAVHIIDGRVPHAMLLEVLTDQAYGTMISSR
;
A
#
# COMPACT_ATOMS: atom_id res chain seq x y z
N LEU A 1 -0.22 -4.98 -9.44
CA LEU A 1 -0.36 -6.12 -8.50
C LEU A 1 -1.39 -5.73 -7.44
N LEU A 2 -2.33 -6.61 -7.10
CA LEU A 2 -3.26 -6.39 -5.98
C LEU A 2 -2.84 -7.28 -4.81
N MET A 3 -2.57 -6.66 -3.65
CA MET A 3 -2.19 -7.32 -2.40
C MET A 3 -3.33 -7.19 -1.40
N LEU A 4 -4.04 -8.28 -1.16
CA LEU A 4 -5.11 -8.34 -0.18
C LEU A 4 -4.53 -8.55 1.22
N THR A 5 -4.99 -7.75 2.17
CA THR A 5 -4.54 -7.79 3.56
C THR A 5 -5.71 -7.79 4.53
N ASN A 6 -5.43 -7.80 5.83
CA ASN A 6 -6.40 -7.58 6.90
C ASN A 6 -6.25 -6.18 7.56
N ILE A 7 -5.66 -5.22 6.84
CA ILE A 7 -5.49 -3.82 7.25
C ILE A 7 -5.98 -2.90 6.15
N ARG A 8 -6.27 -1.65 6.51
CA ARG A 8 -6.76 -0.61 5.56
C ARG A 8 -5.72 -0.17 4.53
N GLY A 9 -4.44 -0.45 4.76
CA GLY A 9 -3.32 0.09 3.98
C GLY A 9 -2.22 0.59 4.93
N VAL A 10 -1.36 1.46 4.42
CA VAL A 10 -0.35 2.16 5.23
C VAL A 10 -1.01 3.37 5.90
N LEU A 11 -0.90 3.45 7.21
CA LEU A 11 -1.41 4.58 7.99
C LEU A 11 -0.25 5.50 8.38
N ASP A 12 -0.52 6.79 8.48
CA ASP A 12 0.40 7.75 9.09
C ASP A 12 0.37 7.64 10.63
N LYS A 13 1.17 8.48 11.30
CA LYS A 13 1.23 8.52 12.77
C LYS A 13 -0.07 8.97 13.45
N ASN A 14 -0.97 9.62 12.71
CA ASN A 14 -2.27 10.04 13.19
C ASN A 14 -3.35 8.95 12.95
N GLY A 15 -3.01 7.87 12.26
CA GLY A 15 -3.93 6.80 11.88
C GLY A 15 -4.69 7.08 10.57
N GLU A 16 -4.28 8.10 9.81
CA GLU A 16 -4.88 8.45 8.53
C GLU A 16 -4.29 7.61 7.40
N LEU A 17 -5.13 7.24 6.43
CA LEU A 17 -4.72 6.39 5.32
C LEU A 17 -3.84 7.18 4.34
N LEU A 18 -2.63 6.68 4.10
CA LEU A 18 -1.78 7.14 3.01
C LEU A 18 -2.22 6.43 1.73
N THR A 19 -2.91 7.15 0.85
CA THR A 19 -3.57 6.56 -0.33
C THR A 19 -2.60 6.28 -1.48
N GLU A 20 -1.53 7.07 -1.61
CA GLU A 20 -0.51 6.90 -2.62
C GLU A 20 0.88 7.08 -2.01
N LEU A 21 1.81 6.19 -2.38
CA LEU A 21 3.20 6.22 -1.92
C LEU A 21 4.16 5.93 -3.08
N THR A 22 5.35 6.53 -2.99
CA THR A 22 6.51 6.19 -3.80
C THR A 22 7.50 5.37 -2.97
N PRO A 23 8.41 4.61 -3.60
CA PRO A 23 9.46 3.88 -2.88
C PRO A 23 10.27 4.78 -1.94
N ARG A 24 10.60 6.00 -2.39
CA ARG A 24 11.32 6.99 -1.58
C ARG A 24 10.52 7.38 -0.33
N ARG A 25 9.22 7.67 -0.49
CA ARG A 25 8.37 8.05 0.65
C ARG A 25 8.24 6.90 1.65
N ILE A 26 8.23 5.67 1.17
CA ILE A 26 8.24 4.50 2.04
C ILE A 26 9.53 4.42 2.86
N ASP A 27 10.69 4.64 2.24
CA ASP A 27 11.97 4.63 2.96
C ASP A 27 11.96 5.67 4.10
N GLU A 28 11.47 6.89 3.84
CA GLU A 28 11.30 7.94 4.85
C GLU A 28 10.37 7.51 6.00
N LEU A 29 9.27 6.81 5.69
CA LEU A 29 8.30 6.31 6.67
C LEU A 29 8.82 5.11 7.48
N VAL A 30 9.78 4.37 6.94
CA VAL A 30 10.49 3.32 7.69
C VAL A 30 11.49 3.96 8.65
N GLU A 31 12.27 4.92 8.16
CA GLU A 31 13.26 5.66 8.97
C GLU A 31 12.62 6.42 10.13
N ASP A 32 11.46 7.04 9.90
CA ASP A 32 10.76 7.82 10.92
C ASP A 32 9.91 6.96 11.88
N GLY A 33 9.88 5.63 11.67
CA GLY A 33 9.19 4.64 12.50
C GLY A 33 7.68 4.49 12.26
N THR A 34 7.10 5.19 11.28
CA THR A 34 5.69 5.04 10.92
C THR A 34 5.39 3.63 10.41
N ILE A 35 6.22 3.11 9.50
CA ILE A 35 6.14 1.74 9.01
C ILE A 35 7.04 0.86 9.88
N SER A 36 6.44 -0.09 10.59
CA SER A 36 7.18 -0.97 11.51
C SER A 36 6.60 -2.39 11.58
N GLY A 37 7.35 -3.29 12.21
CA GLY A 37 6.92 -4.66 12.48
C GLY A 37 6.56 -5.47 11.23
N GLY A 38 5.44 -6.18 11.28
CA GLY A 38 4.99 -7.06 10.20
C GLY A 38 4.60 -6.38 8.89
N MET A 39 4.56 -5.04 8.85
CA MET A 39 4.32 -4.27 7.64
C MET A 39 5.53 -4.25 6.70
N ILE A 40 6.74 -4.22 7.26
CA ILE A 40 8.00 -4.13 6.52
C ILE A 40 8.10 -5.21 5.41
N PRO A 41 7.91 -6.52 5.70
CA PRO A 41 8.02 -7.54 4.66
C PRO A 41 6.90 -7.44 3.60
N LYS A 42 5.71 -6.92 3.95
CA LYS A 42 4.62 -6.72 2.97
C LYS A 42 4.96 -5.61 1.98
N ILE A 43 5.51 -4.52 2.52
CA ILE A 43 5.91 -3.35 1.74
C ILE A 43 7.14 -3.66 0.87
N ALA A 44 8.11 -4.42 1.40
CA ALA A 44 9.27 -4.88 0.63
C ALA A 44 8.84 -5.66 -0.62
N GLY A 45 7.92 -6.63 -0.49
CA GLY A 45 7.39 -7.36 -1.65
C GLY A 45 6.65 -6.46 -2.66
N ALA A 46 5.95 -5.43 -2.19
CA ALA A 46 5.31 -4.44 -3.06
C ALA A 46 6.34 -3.59 -3.82
N ILE A 47 7.40 -3.13 -3.14
CA ILE A 47 8.51 -2.41 -3.77
C ILE A 47 9.21 -3.30 -4.80
N ASP A 48 9.51 -4.55 -4.46
CA ASP A 48 10.19 -5.48 -5.36
C ASP A 48 9.36 -5.74 -6.63
N ALA A 49 8.05 -5.90 -6.49
CA ALA A 49 7.14 -6.02 -7.62
C ALA A 49 7.15 -4.75 -8.49
N ALA A 50 7.07 -3.55 -7.88
CA ALA A 50 7.12 -2.28 -8.60
C ALA A 50 8.45 -2.12 -9.37
N LYS A 51 9.59 -2.43 -8.72
CA LYS A 51 10.93 -2.44 -9.35
C LYS A 51 11.07 -3.47 -10.47
N SER A 52 10.29 -4.55 -10.42
CA SER A 52 10.27 -5.61 -11.43
C SER A 52 9.37 -5.31 -12.63
N GLY A 53 8.91 -4.06 -12.78
CA GLY A 53 8.14 -3.61 -13.94
C GLY A 53 6.62 -3.64 -13.75
N VAL A 54 6.13 -3.87 -12.52
CA VAL A 54 4.72 -3.68 -12.20
C VAL A 54 4.44 -2.17 -12.07
N ASN A 55 3.53 -1.63 -12.87
CA ASN A 55 3.20 -0.20 -12.87
C ASN A 55 2.79 0.35 -11.50
N ALA A 56 1.98 -0.43 -10.77
CA ALA A 56 1.51 -0.09 -9.43
C ALA A 56 1.18 -1.34 -8.62
N VAL A 57 1.41 -1.26 -7.31
CA VAL A 57 0.99 -2.26 -6.34
C VAL A 57 -0.06 -1.65 -5.42
N HIS A 58 -1.22 -2.25 -5.34
CA HIS A 58 -2.32 -1.79 -4.50
C HIS A 58 -2.43 -2.69 -3.28
N ILE A 59 -2.25 -2.13 -2.10
CA ILE A 59 -2.39 -2.81 -0.80
C ILE A 59 -3.77 -2.48 -0.25
N ILE A 60 -4.69 -3.44 -0.29
CA ILE A 60 -6.12 -3.22 0.01
C ILE A 60 -6.61 -4.09 1.18
N ASP A 61 -7.64 -3.62 1.88
CA ASP A 61 -8.30 -4.39 2.94
C ASP A 61 -9.24 -5.44 2.33
N GLY A 62 -8.80 -6.70 2.35
CA GLY A 62 -9.57 -7.83 1.80
C GLY A 62 -10.81 -8.19 2.62
N ARG A 63 -11.03 -7.57 3.79
CA ARG A 63 -12.24 -7.77 4.58
C ARG A 63 -13.41 -6.92 4.09
N VAL A 64 -13.13 -5.89 3.28
CA VAL A 64 -14.17 -5.07 2.65
C VAL A 64 -14.85 -5.89 1.55
N PRO A 65 -16.18 -6.03 1.56
CA PRO A 65 -16.90 -6.71 0.49
C PRO A 65 -16.59 -6.09 -0.87
N HIS A 66 -16.24 -6.95 -1.84
CA HIS A 66 -15.90 -6.53 -3.20
C HIS A 66 -14.68 -5.57 -3.30
N ALA A 67 -13.76 -5.58 -2.32
CA ALA A 67 -12.59 -4.70 -2.28
C ALA A 67 -11.83 -4.59 -3.62
N MET A 68 -11.64 -5.71 -4.31
CA MET A 68 -10.96 -5.71 -5.62
C MET A 68 -11.73 -4.96 -6.71
N LEU A 69 -13.05 -5.12 -6.76
CA LEU A 69 -13.89 -4.42 -7.74
C LEU A 69 -13.92 -2.93 -7.43
N LEU A 70 -14.04 -2.58 -6.15
CA LEU A 70 -14.05 -1.20 -5.70
C LEU A 70 -12.72 -0.50 -6.05
N GLU A 71 -11.59 -1.13 -5.78
CA GLU A 71 -10.26 -0.57 -6.09
C GLU A 71 -10.02 -0.38 -7.60
N VAL A 72 -10.58 -1.28 -8.44
CA VAL A 72 -10.31 -1.26 -9.89
C VAL A 72 -11.33 -0.41 -10.66
N LEU A 73 -12.58 -0.34 -10.19
CA LEU A 73 -13.70 0.27 -10.93
C LEU A 73 -14.12 1.62 -10.36
N THR A 74 -13.47 2.12 -9.30
CA THR A 74 -13.79 3.41 -8.68
C THR A 74 -12.53 4.21 -8.37
N ASP A 75 -12.67 5.52 -8.23
CA ASP A 75 -11.58 6.43 -7.83
C ASP A 75 -11.44 6.57 -6.31
N GLN A 76 -12.28 5.89 -5.53
CA GLN A 76 -12.20 5.91 -4.08
C GLN A 76 -11.05 5.00 -3.61
N ALA A 77 -10.15 5.52 -2.78
CA ALA A 77 -9.07 4.74 -2.23
C ALA A 77 -9.56 3.80 -1.11
N TYR A 78 -9.52 2.49 -1.35
CA TYR A 78 -9.78 1.45 -0.35
C TYR A 78 -8.51 0.82 0.21
N GLY A 79 -7.37 1.43 -0.12
CA GLY A 79 -6.04 0.96 0.20
C GLY A 79 -4.96 2.00 -0.02
N THR A 80 -3.73 1.52 -0.04
CA THR A 80 -2.54 2.29 -0.42
C THR A 80 -2.03 1.78 -1.76
N MET A 81 -1.91 2.68 -2.74
CA MET A 81 -1.23 2.41 -4.00
C MET A 81 0.25 2.79 -3.88
N ILE A 82 1.13 1.89 -4.29
CA ILE A 82 2.57 2.14 -4.44
C ILE A 82 2.86 2.19 -5.94
N SER A 83 3.24 3.36 -6.43
CA SER A 83 3.58 3.55 -7.85
C SER A 83 5.09 3.48 -8.06
N SER A 84 5.52 3.00 -9.22
CA SER A 84 6.95 2.90 -9.57
C SER A 84 7.57 4.23 -10.00
N ARG A 85 6.81 5.33 -9.95
CA ARG A 85 7.19 6.65 -10.49
C ARG A 85 7.66 7.60 -9.39
#